data_AF-A0A524FKX3-F1
#
_entry.id   AF-A0A524FKX3-F1
#
_cell.length_a   1.000
_cell.length_b   1.000
_cell.length_c   1.000
_cell.angle_alpha   90.00
_cell.angle_beta   90.00
_cell.angle_gamma   90.00
#
_symmetry.space_group_name_H-M   'P 1'
#
loop_
_entity.id
_entity.type
_entity.pdbx_description
1 polymer ?
#
loop_
_entity_poly.entity_id
_entity_poly.type
_entity_poly.pdbx_seq_one_letter_code
_entity_poly.pdbx_strand_id
1 'polypeptide(L)'
;MQTNYRQITVTCPICGTEKDLNIPEAVFSQKKFGTIKIQVPQMAVCPDHQFIVFVDSKGTIRGYEKIDLQMAMPSEETEKEKRGIITLRKLIQMYGLYGVFSLIHAKIFNYPTYIMINSESENIEDLMNIIGDSILPEQYKGTAKLDFILENNYDKVKLKEKNALVIDAHKHILNTPWEEKLKFEEEIIKKAVEIIDEEEQLLLMQQGIAKLINEAEYTKNLLENIREIYEDELMERISRELMVPKLTHYRLALIKQFIKQRYSPKLASKIKNKVEEFLDLL
;
A
#
# COMPACT_ATOMS: atom_id res chain seq x y z
N MET A 1 -13.99 27.53 -5.84
CA MET A 1 -13.69 27.65 -4.39
C MET A 1 -12.25 28.11 -4.26
N GLN A 2 -11.93 29.07 -3.39
CA GLN A 2 -10.53 29.46 -3.15
C GLN A 2 -9.85 28.32 -2.39
N THR A 3 -8.91 27.64 -3.03
CA THR A 3 -8.09 26.60 -2.40
C THR A 3 -7.12 27.31 -1.46
N ASN A 4 -7.39 27.29 -0.16
CA ASN A 4 -6.43 27.77 0.83
C ASN A 4 -5.29 26.75 0.94
N TYR A 5 -4.05 27.22 0.99
CA TYR A 5 -2.86 26.39 1.14
C TYR A 5 -2.16 26.71 2.47
N ARG A 6 -1.61 25.68 3.10
CA ARG A 6 -0.70 25.78 4.24
C ARG A 6 0.72 25.51 3.77
N GLN A 7 1.62 26.42 4.09
CA GLN A 7 3.04 26.26 3.81
C GLN A 7 3.68 25.41 4.91
N ILE A 8 4.42 24.38 4.52
CA ILE A 8 5.27 23.60 5.44
C ILE A 8 6.69 23.56 4.90
N THR A 9 7.69 23.70 5.77
CA THR A 9 9.11 23.58 5.40
C THR A 9 9.52 22.12 5.49
N VAL A 10 9.89 21.51 4.36
CA VAL A 10 10.25 20.09 4.27
C VAL A 10 11.74 19.94 4.00
N THR A 11 12.43 19.23 4.89
CA THR A 11 13.83 18.82 4.72
C THR A 11 13.91 17.44 4.08
N CYS A 12 14.73 17.27 3.04
CA CYS A 12 15.01 15.98 2.45
C CYS A 12 15.81 15.10 3.43
N PRO A 13 15.31 13.90 3.81
CA PRO A 13 15.97 13.03 4.79
C PRO A 13 17.24 12.34 4.25
N ILE A 14 17.58 12.56 2.98
CA ILE A 14 18.73 11.92 2.32
C ILE A 14 19.87 12.91 2.10
N CYS A 15 19.60 14.10 1.55
CA CYS A 15 20.62 15.12 1.27
C CYS A 15 20.54 16.38 2.13
N GLY A 16 19.51 16.52 2.97
CA GLY A 16 19.35 17.67 3.86
C GLY A 16 18.84 18.96 3.19
N THR A 17 18.55 18.94 1.89
CA THR A 17 17.97 20.11 1.18
C THR A 17 16.60 20.47 1.75
N GLU A 18 16.36 21.74 2.00
CA GLU A 18 15.09 22.26 2.52
C GLU A 18 14.32 23.01 1.45
N LYS A 19 12.99 22.84 1.45
CA LYS A 19 12.10 23.63 0.60
C LYS A 19 10.73 23.74 1.23
N ASP A 20 10.08 24.88 1.01
CA ASP A 20 8.68 25.05 1.39
C ASP A 20 7.75 24.39 0.37
N LEU A 21 6.82 23.59 0.88
CA LEU A 21 5.73 22.99 0.12
C LEU A 21 4.41 23.62 0.53
N ASN A 22 3.60 23.98 -0.47
CA ASN A 22 2.24 24.46 -0.28
C ASN A 22 1.27 23.29 -0.39
N ILE A 23 0.67 22.89 0.74
CA ILE A 23 -0.28 21.79 0.80
C ILE A 23 -1.68 22.36 0.98
N PRO A 24 -2.69 21.92 0.22
CA PRO A 24 -4.06 22.38 0.42
C PRO A 24 -4.52 22.19 1.87
N GLU A 25 -5.14 23.21 2.46
CA GLU A 25 -5.66 23.19 3.83
C GLU A 25 -6.67 22.04 4.05
N ALA A 26 -7.36 21.66 2.98
CA ALA A 26 -8.25 20.50 2.93
C ALA A 26 -7.59 19.22 3.46
N VAL A 27 -6.32 18.97 3.10
CA VAL A 27 -5.52 17.81 3.52
C VAL A 27 -5.41 17.72 5.04
N PHE A 28 -5.30 18.86 5.72
CA PHE A 28 -5.20 18.94 7.19
C PHE A 28 -6.56 18.86 7.88
N SER A 29 -7.61 19.39 7.25
CA SER A 29 -8.97 19.38 7.80
C SER A 29 -9.63 17.99 7.77
N GLN A 30 -9.20 17.12 6.86
CA GLN A 30 -9.77 15.78 6.67
C GLN A 30 -9.49 14.82 7.84
N LYS A 31 -8.50 15.11 8.69
CA LYS A 31 -8.12 14.25 9.81
C LYS A 31 -8.13 15.00 11.14
N LYS A 32 -9.06 14.66 12.04
CA LYS A 32 -9.13 15.26 13.40
C LYS A 32 -7.94 14.87 14.29
N PHE A 33 -7.29 13.73 14.03
CA PHE A 33 -6.17 13.21 14.82
C PHE A 33 -5.26 12.29 13.99
N GLY A 34 -3.95 12.26 14.30
CA GLY A 34 -2.96 11.40 13.66
C GLY A 34 -2.06 12.11 12.61
N THR A 35 -1.25 11.33 11.90
CA THR A 35 -0.38 11.81 10.81
C THR A 35 -1.00 11.55 9.44
N ILE A 36 -0.74 12.47 8.51
CA ILE A 36 -1.03 12.43 7.08
C ILE A 36 0.29 12.09 6.39
N LYS A 37 0.25 11.17 5.42
CA LYS A 37 1.43 10.74 4.67
C LYS A 37 1.43 11.44 3.32
N ILE A 38 2.43 12.27 3.08
CA ILE A 38 2.56 13.04 1.85
C ILE A 38 3.78 12.54 1.11
N GLN A 39 3.57 12.00 -0.09
CA GLN A 39 4.67 11.62 -0.96
C GLN A 39 5.27 12.88 -1.59
N VAL A 40 6.56 13.08 -1.37
CA VAL A 40 7.37 14.14 -1.97
C VAL A 40 8.10 13.53 -3.16
N PRO A 41 7.69 13.85 -4.41
CA PRO A 41 8.38 13.34 -5.59
C PRO A 41 9.74 14.01 -5.78
N GLN A 42 10.54 13.45 -6.70
CA GLN A 42 11.74 14.11 -7.20
C GLN A 42 11.41 15.53 -7.71
N MET A 43 12.39 16.42 -7.65
CA MET A 43 12.28 17.85 -7.98
C MET A 43 11.34 18.67 -7.06
N ALA A 44 10.53 18.03 -6.22
CA ALA A 44 9.66 18.77 -5.30
C ALA A 44 10.48 19.48 -4.23
N VAL A 45 11.38 18.79 -3.52
CA VAL A 45 12.29 19.38 -2.50
C VAL A 45 13.74 19.38 -2.97
N CYS A 46 14.22 18.26 -3.49
CA CYS A 46 15.55 18.13 -4.09
C CYS A 46 15.46 17.40 -5.44
N PRO A 47 16.47 17.51 -6.32
CA PRO A 47 16.39 16.94 -7.66
C PRO A 47 16.27 15.40 -7.67
N ASP A 48 17.03 14.72 -6.82
CA ASP A 48 17.30 13.29 -7.00
C ASP A 48 16.45 12.35 -6.13
N HIS A 49 15.92 12.85 -5.02
CA HIS A 49 15.28 12.01 -4.02
C HIS A 49 13.77 12.19 -3.97
N GLN A 50 13.09 11.05 -3.82
CA GLN A 50 11.70 10.97 -3.39
C GLN A 50 11.62 10.34 -2.00
N PHE A 51 10.64 10.79 -1.22
CA PHE A 51 10.44 10.32 0.15
C PHE A 51 9.00 10.61 0.59
N ILE A 52 8.63 10.11 1.76
CA ILE A 52 7.33 10.37 2.38
C ILE A 52 7.59 11.25 3.59
N VAL A 53 6.83 12.33 3.72
CA VAL A 53 6.80 13.15 4.93
C VAL A 53 5.54 12.83 5.73
N PHE A 54 5.69 12.63 7.03
CA PHE A 54 4.58 12.45 7.95
C PHE A 54 4.27 13.79 8.59
N VAL A 55 3.07 14.32 8.35
CA VAL A 55 2.64 15.63 8.86
C VAL A 55 1.42 15.46 9.74
N ASP A 56 1.37 16.09 10.90
CA ASP A 56 0.15 16.08 11.71
C ASP A 56 -0.92 17.05 11.19
N SER A 57 -2.12 17.01 11.77
CA SER A 57 -3.24 17.90 11.40
C SER A 57 -2.94 19.39 11.65
N LYS A 58 -1.91 19.73 12.44
CA LYS A 58 -1.44 21.11 12.65
C LYS A 58 -0.38 21.55 11.64
N GLY A 59 0.00 20.69 10.69
CA GLY A 59 1.05 20.99 9.71
C GLY A 59 2.47 20.77 10.25
N THR A 60 2.62 20.14 11.42
CA THR A 60 3.94 19.86 12.00
C THR A 60 4.46 18.54 11.47
N ILE A 61 5.70 18.53 10.96
CA ILE A 61 6.38 17.32 10.50
C ILE A 61 6.71 16.43 11.71
N ARG A 62 6.31 15.16 11.64
CA ARG A 62 6.52 14.14 12.68
C ARG A 62 7.58 13.11 12.30
N GLY A 63 7.96 13.04 11.03
CA GLY A 63 9.02 12.15 10.58
C GLY A 63 9.09 12.06 9.06
N TYR A 64 9.98 11.19 8.61
CA TYR A 64 10.24 10.92 7.20
C TYR A 64 10.42 9.43 6.96
N GLU A 65 10.05 8.97 5.77
CA GLU A 65 10.36 7.62 5.27
C GLU A 65 11.00 7.74 3.89
N LYS A 66 12.15 7.10 3.72
CA LYS A 66 12.89 7.09 2.45
C LYS A 66 12.24 6.06 1.52
N ILE A 67 12.16 6.39 0.23
CA ILE A 67 11.75 5.44 -0.81
C ILE A 67 13.01 5.04 -1.57
N ASP A 68 13.48 3.80 -1.42
CA ASP A 68 14.70 3.27 -2.05
C ASP A 68 14.44 2.72 -3.47
N LEU A 69 13.72 3.53 -4.25
CA LEU A 69 13.43 3.28 -5.64
C LEU A 69 13.82 4.50 -6.48
N GLN A 70 14.80 4.37 -7.37
CA GLN A 70 15.04 5.34 -8.43
C GLN A 70 14.42 4.76 -9.70
N MET A 71 13.24 5.26 -10.06
CA MET A 71 12.70 4.98 -11.39
C MET A 71 13.14 6.10 -12.32
N ALA A 72 13.82 5.74 -13.40
CA ALA A 72 13.89 6.63 -14.55
C ALA A 72 12.45 6.81 -15.05
N MET A 73 11.87 7.98 -14.80
CA MET A 73 10.58 8.34 -15.40
C MET A 73 10.82 8.34 -16.92
N PRO A 74 10.12 7.48 -17.69
CA PRO A 74 10.29 7.48 -19.14
C PRO A 74 9.90 8.84 -19.71
N SER A 75 10.62 9.29 -20.73
CA SER A 75 10.24 10.46 -21.52
C SER A 75 8.94 10.17 -22.28
N GLU A 76 8.15 11.22 -22.51
CA GLU A 76 6.86 11.19 -23.26
C GLU A 76 6.96 10.43 -24.60
N GLU A 77 8.17 10.31 -25.16
CA GLU A 77 8.44 9.64 -26.44
C GLU A 77 8.30 8.10 -26.43
N THR A 78 8.20 7.46 -25.26
CA THR A 78 8.00 5.99 -25.17
C THR A 78 6.54 5.55 -25.13
N GLU A 79 5.58 6.48 -25.00
CA GLU A 79 4.15 6.15 -25.04
C GLU A 79 3.63 6.15 -26.48
N LYS A 80 3.91 5.07 -27.24
CA LYS A 80 3.01 4.70 -28.34
C LYS A 80 1.72 4.17 -27.73
N GLU A 81 0.83 5.09 -27.38
CA GLU A 81 -0.47 4.85 -26.76
C GLU A 81 -1.26 3.73 -27.47
N LYS A 82 -1.36 2.57 -26.83
CA LYS A 82 -2.59 1.77 -26.92
C LYS A 82 -3.63 2.51 -26.06
N ARG A 83 -4.43 3.36 -26.70
CA ARG A 83 -5.57 4.04 -26.05
C ARG A 83 -6.40 3.02 -25.27
N GLY A 84 -6.45 3.17 -23.94
CA GLY A 84 -7.33 2.39 -23.07
C GLY A 84 -6.68 1.35 -22.14
N ILE A 85 -5.36 1.14 -22.19
CA ILE A 85 -4.68 0.23 -21.25
C ILE A 85 -4.00 1.07 -20.14
N ILE A 86 -4.37 0.85 -18.88
CA ILE A 86 -3.61 1.40 -17.75
C ILE A 86 -2.49 0.41 -17.40
N THR A 87 -1.27 0.92 -17.40
CA THR A 87 -0.03 0.16 -17.19
C THR A 87 0.53 0.43 -15.80
N LEU A 88 1.44 -0.39 -15.28
CA LEU A 88 2.08 -0.15 -13.98
C LEU A 88 2.77 1.22 -13.94
N ARG A 89 3.43 1.62 -15.04
CA ARG A 89 4.06 2.93 -15.17
C ARG A 89 3.05 4.07 -15.06
N LYS A 90 1.90 3.94 -15.74
CA LYS A 90 0.81 4.91 -15.67
C LYS A 90 0.20 5.01 -14.27
N LEU A 91 0.05 3.88 -13.57
CA LEU A 91 -0.38 3.89 -12.16
C LEU A 91 0.60 4.64 -11.27
N ILE A 92 1.90 4.43 -11.48
CA ILE A 92 2.96 5.11 -10.72
C ILE A 92 2.96 6.61 -11.02
N GLN A 93 2.77 7.02 -12.28
CA GLN A 93 2.61 8.44 -12.63
C GLN A 93 1.38 9.06 -11.97
N MET A 94 0.26 8.32 -11.92
CA MET A 94 -1.01 8.83 -11.37
C MET A 94 -1.02 8.92 -9.85
N TYR A 95 -0.48 7.94 -9.14
CA TYR A 95 -0.61 7.81 -7.68
C TYR A 95 0.72 7.94 -6.93
N GLY A 96 1.85 8.03 -7.64
CA GLY A 96 3.17 7.88 -7.05
C GLY A 96 3.42 6.45 -6.58
N LEU A 97 4.70 6.11 -6.38
CA LEU A 97 5.09 4.78 -5.92
C LEU A 97 4.44 4.35 -4.62
N TYR A 98 4.41 5.22 -3.60
CA TYR A 98 3.81 4.86 -2.32
C TYR A 98 2.29 4.69 -2.42
N GLY A 99 1.65 5.48 -3.28
CA GLY A 99 0.24 5.29 -3.62
C GLY A 99 -0.01 3.91 -4.24
N VAL A 100 0.81 3.50 -5.22
CA VAL A 100 0.68 2.18 -5.84
C VAL A 100 0.98 1.06 -4.86
N PHE A 101 2.02 1.17 -4.02
CA PHE A 101 2.28 0.19 -2.95
C PHE A 101 1.05 0.04 -2.04
N SER A 102 0.45 1.17 -1.64
CA SER A 102 -0.72 1.17 -0.76
C SER A 102 -1.95 0.55 -1.43
N LEU A 103 -2.18 0.82 -2.71
CA LEU A 103 -3.29 0.24 -3.48
C LEU A 103 -3.13 -1.27 -3.64
N ILE A 104 -1.93 -1.74 -3.97
CA ILE A 104 -1.63 -3.17 -4.08
C ILE A 104 -1.81 -3.84 -2.72
N HIS A 105 -1.24 -3.26 -1.65
CA HIS A 105 -1.40 -3.80 -0.30
C HIS A 105 -2.88 -3.90 0.08
N ALA A 106 -3.65 -2.84 -0.13
CA ALA A 106 -5.08 -2.85 0.16
C ALA A 106 -5.82 -3.95 -0.60
N LYS A 107 -5.50 -4.16 -1.88
CA LYS A 107 -6.05 -5.26 -2.70
C LYS A 107 -5.64 -6.64 -2.18
N ILE A 108 -4.36 -6.85 -1.88
CA ILE A 108 -3.86 -8.14 -1.38
C ILE A 108 -4.50 -8.51 -0.05
N PHE A 109 -4.64 -7.56 0.86
CA PHE A 109 -5.12 -7.81 2.23
C PHE A 109 -6.62 -7.56 2.42
N ASN A 110 -7.34 -7.15 1.37
CA ASN A 110 -8.77 -6.86 1.40
C ASN A 110 -9.16 -5.70 2.33
N TYR A 111 -8.36 -4.63 2.34
CA TYR A 111 -8.72 -3.42 3.07
C TYR A 111 -9.74 -2.58 2.29
N PRO A 112 -10.78 -2.04 2.95
CA PRO A 112 -11.64 -1.03 2.34
C PRO A 112 -10.79 0.12 1.81
N THR A 113 -11.05 0.53 0.57
CA THR A 113 -10.25 1.56 -0.08
C THR A 113 -11.15 2.59 -0.73
N TYR A 114 -10.92 3.85 -0.35
CA TYR A 114 -11.66 5.00 -0.83
C TYR A 114 -10.74 5.95 -1.57
N ILE A 115 -11.04 6.23 -2.83
CA ILE A 115 -10.30 7.18 -3.67
C ILE A 115 -11.22 8.35 -3.99
N MET A 116 -10.83 9.55 -3.57
CA MET A 116 -11.61 10.74 -3.87
C MET A 116 -11.34 11.25 -5.28
N ILE A 117 -12.40 11.74 -5.94
CA ILE A 117 -12.35 12.30 -7.28
C ILE A 117 -13.09 13.64 -7.35
N ASN A 118 -12.61 14.53 -8.23
CA ASN A 118 -13.17 15.87 -8.44
C ASN A 118 -14.39 15.87 -9.38
N SER A 119 -14.49 14.86 -10.23
CA SER A 119 -15.57 14.69 -11.20
C SER A 119 -15.79 13.21 -11.43
N GLU A 120 -17.04 12.83 -11.72
CA GLU A 120 -17.36 11.47 -12.13
C GLU A 120 -16.58 11.15 -13.41
N SER A 121 -15.80 10.08 -13.36
CA SER A 121 -15.14 9.51 -14.52
C SER A 121 -15.65 8.08 -14.62
N GLU A 122 -16.65 7.88 -15.49
CA GLU A 122 -17.40 6.62 -15.58
C GLU A 122 -16.52 5.39 -15.88
N ASN A 123 -15.28 5.56 -16.37
CA ASN A 123 -14.42 4.43 -16.78
C ASN A 123 -13.18 4.19 -15.89
N ILE A 124 -12.81 5.09 -14.99
CA ILE A 124 -11.58 4.92 -14.20
C ILE A 124 -11.79 3.90 -13.08
N GLU A 125 -12.96 3.90 -12.45
CA GLU A 125 -13.26 2.99 -11.34
C GLU A 125 -13.22 1.52 -11.76
N ASP A 126 -13.95 1.17 -12.81
CA ASP A 126 -13.99 -0.19 -13.34
C ASP A 126 -12.60 -0.65 -13.80
N LEU A 127 -11.88 0.22 -14.51
CA LEU A 127 -10.54 -0.10 -15.01
C LEU A 127 -9.54 -0.35 -13.86
N MET A 128 -9.58 0.47 -12.81
CA MET A 128 -8.74 0.30 -11.62
C MET A 128 -9.07 -0.99 -10.86
N ASN A 129 -10.36 -1.35 -10.78
CA ASN A 129 -10.77 -2.61 -10.17
C ASN A 129 -10.35 -3.83 -11.02
N ILE A 130 -10.50 -3.78 -12.34
CA ILE A 130 -10.04 -4.83 -13.27
C ILE A 130 -8.54 -5.07 -13.13
N ILE A 131 -7.73 -4.02 -13.05
CA ILE A 131 -6.27 -4.14 -12.90
C ILE A 131 -5.90 -4.62 -11.50
N GLY A 132 -6.60 -4.14 -10.48
CA GLY A 132 -6.42 -4.64 -9.12
C GLY A 132 -6.78 -6.13 -8.99
N ASP A 133 -7.73 -6.62 -9.79
CA ASP A 133 -8.11 -8.03 -9.82
C ASP A 133 -7.17 -8.86 -10.70
N SER A 134 -6.55 -8.28 -11.73
CA SER A 134 -5.65 -9.01 -12.61
C SER A 134 -4.38 -9.47 -11.89
N ILE A 135 -3.94 -8.79 -10.84
CA ILE A 135 -2.77 -9.18 -10.04
C ILE A 135 -3.07 -10.27 -8.99
N LEU A 136 -4.35 -10.59 -8.77
CA LEU A 136 -4.80 -11.55 -7.76
C LEU A 136 -5.10 -12.94 -8.39
N PRO A 137 -4.91 -14.03 -7.64
CA PRO A 137 -5.42 -15.35 -8.02
C PRO A 137 -6.95 -15.35 -8.17
N GLU A 138 -7.48 -16.22 -9.02
CA GLU A 138 -8.92 -16.26 -9.38
C GLU A 138 -9.87 -16.24 -8.18
N GLN A 139 -9.58 -17.00 -7.13
CA GLN A 139 -10.43 -17.08 -5.93
C GLN A 139 -10.51 -15.78 -5.12
N TYR A 140 -9.66 -14.80 -5.42
CA TYR A 140 -9.59 -13.51 -4.73
C TYR A 140 -10.03 -12.32 -5.57
N LYS A 141 -10.29 -12.52 -6.86
CA LYS A 141 -10.76 -11.45 -7.74
C LYS A 141 -12.11 -10.91 -7.31
N GLY A 142 -12.29 -9.60 -7.37
CA GLY A 142 -13.54 -8.92 -7.01
C GLY A 142 -13.85 -8.86 -5.51
N THR A 143 -12.98 -9.42 -4.65
CA THR A 143 -13.22 -9.44 -3.19
C THR A 143 -12.92 -8.10 -2.52
N ALA A 144 -11.93 -7.36 -3.04
CA ALA A 144 -11.49 -6.08 -2.52
C ALA A 144 -11.84 -5.00 -3.54
N LYS A 145 -12.90 -4.21 -3.34
CA LYS A 145 -13.27 -3.14 -4.28
C LYS A 145 -12.63 -1.80 -3.90
N LEU A 146 -12.19 -1.06 -4.90
CA LEU A 146 -11.83 0.34 -4.78
C LEU A 146 -13.10 1.16 -5.00
N ASP A 147 -13.54 1.89 -4.00
CA ASP A 147 -14.71 2.76 -4.08
C ASP A 147 -14.27 4.19 -4.39
N PHE A 148 -14.90 4.79 -5.40
CA PHE A 148 -14.62 6.17 -5.78
C PHE A 148 -15.67 7.10 -5.20
N ILE A 149 -15.22 8.15 -4.50
CA ILE A 149 -16.11 9.11 -3.82
C ILE A 149 -15.86 10.50 -4.37
N LEU A 150 -16.92 11.21 -4.77
CA LEU A 150 -16.79 12.63 -5.09
C LEU A 150 -16.34 13.43 -3.86
N GLU A 151 -15.32 14.27 -4.01
CA GLU A 151 -14.74 15.07 -2.90
C GLU A 151 -15.82 15.84 -2.12
N ASN A 152 -16.81 16.39 -2.83
CA ASN A 152 -17.94 17.14 -2.26
C ASN A 152 -18.87 16.30 -1.36
N ASN A 153 -18.79 14.97 -1.46
CA ASN A 153 -19.55 14.03 -0.65
C ASN A 153 -18.73 13.45 0.51
N TYR A 154 -17.45 13.79 0.65
CA TYR A 154 -16.57 13.25 1.68
C TYR A 154 -17.13 13.42 3.09
N ASP A 155 -17.59 14.62 3.45
CA ASP A 155 -18.17 14.88 4.78
C ASP A 155 -19.48 14.12 5.05
N LYS A 156 -20.17 13.68 3.99
CA LYS A 156 -21.40 12.88 4.09
C LYS A 156 -21.09 11.39 4.26
N VAL A 157 -19.98 10.93 3.69
CA VAL A 157 -19.46 9.59 3.96
C VAL A 157 -18.84 9.65 5.35
N LYS A 158 -19.62 9.25 6.37
CA LYS A 158 -19.12 9.04 7.73
C LYS A 158 -18.10 7.89 7.72
N LEU A 159 -16.92 8.11 7.13
CA LEU A 159 -15.79 7.22 7.19
C LEU A 159 -15.33 7.21 8.65
N LYS A 160 -15.96 6.36 9.44
CA LYS A 160 -15.54 6.07 10.82
C LYS A 160 -14.22 5.28 10.87
N GLU A 161 -13.55 5.11 9.74
CA GLU A 161 -12.76 3.92 9.53
C GLU A 161 -11.27 4.23 9.70
N LYS A 162 -10.81 4.09 10.94
CA LYS A 162 -9.40 3.81 11.23
C LYS A 162 -8.85 2.64 10.40
N ASN A 163 -9.73 1.81 9.83
CA ASN A 163 -9.45 0.56 9.16
C ASN A 163 -9.60 0.59 7.61
N ALA A 164 -9.60 1.77 6.98
CA ALA A 164 -9.63 1.90 5.52
C ALA A 164 -8.44 2.67 4.93
N LEU A 165 -8.00 2.33 3.71
CA LEU A 165 -7.12 3.18 2.91
C LEU A 165 -7.93 4.34 2.35
N VAL A 166 -7.46 5.57 2.54
CA VAL A 166 -8.11 6.77 2.02
C VAL A 166 -7.11 7.62 1.25
N ILE A 167 -7.42 7.88 -0.02
CA ILE A 167 -6.64 8.73 -0.93
C ILE A 167 -7.52 9.91 -1.35
N ASP A 168 -7.00 11.13 -1.24
CA ASP A 168 -7.72 12.33 -1.65
C ASP A 168 -7.68 12.56 -3.18
N ALA A 169 -8.40 13.58 -3.66
CA ALA A 169 -8.45 13.87 -5.09
C ALA A 169 -7.11 14.39 -5.65
N HIS A 170 -6.24 14.89 -4.78
CA HIS A 170 -4.87 15.34 -5.05
C HIS A 170 -3.83 14.22 -4.89
N LYS A 171 -4.28 12.98 -4.63
CA LYS A 171 -3.48 11.75 -4.52
C LYS A 171 -2.64 11.65 -3.24
N HIS A 172 -2.97 12.44 -2.23
CA HIS A 172 -2.39 12.29 -0.89
C HIS A 172 -3.03 11.13 -0.14
N ILE A 173 -2.21 10.38 0.61
CA ILE A 173 -2.69 9.29 1.45
C ILE A 173 -3.07 9.86 2.83
N LEU A 174 -4.37 9.98 3.04
CA LEU A 174 -4.94 10.52 4.26
C LEU A 174 -4.95 9.48 5.38
N ASN A 175 -5.18 8.22 5.05
CA ASN A 175 -5.22 7.13 6.02
C ASN A 175 -4.69 5.82 5.46
N THR A 176 -3.95 5.07 6.28
CA THR A 176 -3.59 3.67 6.04
C THR A 176 -4.02 2.84 7.24
N PRO A 177 -4.69 1.69 7.05
CA PRO A 177 -5.17 0.82 8.14
C PRO A 177 -4.15 -0.21 8.64
N TRP A 178 -2.89 -0.03 8.25
CA TRP A 178 -1.75 -0.84 8.63
C TRP A 178 -0.64 0.06 9.19
N GLU A 179 0.20 -0.54 10.02
CA GLU A 179 1.41 0.09 10.59
C GLU A 179 2.69 -0.47 9.96
N GLU A 180 2.55 -1.60 9.25
CA GLU A 180 3.62 -2.34 8.61
C GLU A 180 4.23 -1.55 7.44
N LYS A 181 5.53 -1.76 7.22
CA LYS A 181 6.23 -1.24 6.05
C LYS A 181 5.86 -2.04 4.81
N LEU A 182 5.65 -1.34 3.70
CA LEU A 182 5.25 -1.90 2.40
C LEU A 182 6.43 -2.50 1.61
N LYS A 183 7.37 -3.15 2.30
CA LYS A 183 8.60 -3.69 1.67
C LYS A 183 8.30 -4.78 0.65
N PHE A 184 7.29 -5.59 0.89
CA PHE A 184 6.88 -6.64 -0.04
C PHE A 184 6.38 -6.05 -1.36
N GLU A 185 5.51 -5.05 -1.29
CA GLU A 185 5.01 -4.33 -2.46
C GLU A 185 6.15 -3.58 -3.15
N GLU A 186 7.03 -2.92 -2.39
CA GLU A 186 8.22 -2.25 -2.91
C GLU A 186 9.12 -3.22 -3.70
N GLU A 187 9.45 -4.39 -3.15
CA GLU A 187 10.28 -5.39 -3.82
C GLU A 187 9.65 -5.94 -5.11
N ILE A 188 8.34 -6.18 -5.10
CA ILE A 188 7.62 -6.67 -6.28
C ILE A 188 7.59 -5.60 -7.37
N ILE A 189 7.21 -4.37 -7.03
CA ILE A 189 7.16 -3.29 -8.01
C ILE A 189 8.57 -2.99 -8.53
N LYS A 190 9.59 -2.95 -7.67
CA LYS A 190 10.98 -2.70 -8.07
C LYS A 190 11.44 -3.65 -9.17
N LYS A 191 11.20 -4.95 -8.99
CA LYS A 191 11.53 -5.96 -9.99
C LYS A 191 10.68 -5.83 -11.25
N ALA A 192 9.40 -5.48 -11.12
CA ALA A 192 8.52 -5.30 -12.28
C ALA A 192 8.97 -4.11 -13.13
N VAL A 193 9.25 -2.95 -12.54
CA VAL A 193 9.56 -1.73 -13.30
C VAL A 193 10.88 -1.79 -14.08
N GLU A 194 11.78 -2.70 -13.70
CA GLU A 194 13.01 -3.03 -14.45
C GLU A 194 12.73 -3.74 -15.78
N ILE A 195 11.54 -4.35 -15.93
CA ILE A 195 11.10 -5.05 -17.14
C ILE A 195 10.50 -4.01 -18.12
N ILE A 196 10.83 -4.16 -19.40
CA ILE A 196 10.32 -3.28 -20.46
C ILE A 196 8.90 -3.69 -20.86
N ASP A 197 8.65 -4.99 -21.01
CA ASP A 197 7.37 -5.55 -21.45
C ASP A 197 6.31 -5.53 -20.34
N GLU A 198 5.11 -5.02 -20.64
CA GLU A 198 4.03 -4.81 -19.68
C GLU A 198 3.31 -6.10 -19.26
N GLU A 199 3.25 -7.10 -20.15
CA GLU A 199 2.66 -8.40 -19.82
C GLU A 199 3.58 -9.19 -18.89
N GLU A 200 4.89 -9.14 -19.14
CA GLU A 200 5.90 -9.70 -18.25
C GLU A 200 5.92 -9.00 -16.88
N GLN A 201 5.75 -7.68 -16.83
CA GLN A 201 5.57 -6.94 -15.58
C GLN A 201 4.41 -7.50 -14.75
N LEU A 202 3.24 -7.63 -15.38
CA LEU A 202 2.04 -8.13 -14.72
C LEU A 202 2.23 -9.58 -14.23
N LEU A 203 2.83 -10.43 -15.07
CA LEU A 203 3.10 -11.83 -14.72
C LEU A 203 4.04 -11.95 -13.50
N LEU A 204 5.10 -11.13 -13.45
CA LEU A 204 6.01 -11.12 -12.31
C LEU A 204 5.29 -10.69 -11.02
N MET A 205 4.43 -9.67 -11.09
CA MET A 205 3.62 -9.24 -9.96
C MET A 205 2.68 -10.36 -9.49
N GLN A 206 1.95 -10.99 -10.41
CA GLN A 206 1.06 -12.12 -10.13
C GLN A 206 1.81 -13.25 -9.44
N GLN A 207 3.00 -13.63 -9.92
CA GLN A 207 3.81 -14.69 -9.32
C GLN A 207 4.24 -14.35 -7.88
N GLY A 208 4.71 -13.13 -7.65
CA GLY A 208 5.11 -12.68 -6.31
C GLY A 208 3.95 -12.69 -5.30
N ILE A 209 2.78 -12.22 -5.74
CA ILE A 209 1.56 -12.18 -4.94
C ILE A 209 1.00 -13.59 -4.71
N ALA A 210 0.91 -14.41 -5.76
CA ALA A 210 0.44 -15.79 -5.67
C ALA A 210 1.28 -16.62 -4.69
N LYS A 211 2.60 -16.39 -4.64
CA LYS A 211 3.47 -17.05 -3.66
C LYS A 211 3.08 -16.70 -2.21
N LEU A 212 2.83 -15.43 -1.91
CA LEU A 212 2.37 -15.01 -0.57
C LEU A 212 1.04 -15.64 -0.21
N ILE A 213 0.11 -15.61 -1.16
CA ILE A 213 -1.23 -16.15 -0.96
C ILE A 213 -1.18 -17.67 -0.75
N ASN A 214 -0.35 -18.40 -1.49
CA ASN A 214 -0.19 -19.83 -1.31
C ASN A 214 0.37 -20.19 0.09
N GLU A 215 1.36 -19.43 0.56
CA GLU A 215 1.90 -19.59 1.92
C GLU A 215 0.81 -19.29 2.99
N ALA A 216 -0.04 -18.28 2.75
CA ALA A 216 -1.12 -17.92 3.65
C ALA A 216 -2.27 -18.95 3.66
N GLU A 217 -2.65 -19.49 2.49
CA GLU A 217 -3.64 -20.56 2.34
C GLU A 217 -3.21 -21.84 3.05
N TYR A 218 -1.96 -22.27 2.81
CA TYR A 218 -1.38 -23.41 3.51
C TYR A 218 -1.45 -23.20 5.03
N THR A 219 -1.05 -22.01 5.49
CA THR A 219 -1.08 -21.65 6.91
C THR A 219 -2.50 -21.67 7.45
N LYS A 220 -3.48 -21.08 6.74
CA LYS A 220 -4.89 -21.11 7.13
C LYS A 220 -5.39 -22.55 7.30
N ASN A 221 -5.10 -23.44 6.35
CA ASN A 221 -5.55 -24.83 6.40
C ASN A 221 -4.90 -25.60 7.55
N LEU A 222 -3.63 -25.31 7.86
CA LEU A 222 -2.96 -25.84 9.04
C LEU A 222 -3.63 -25.35 10.33
N LEU A 223 -3.91 -24.04 10.43
CA LEU A 223 -4.51 -23.41 11.61
C LEU A 223 -5.94 -23.87 11.90
N GLU A 224 -6.69 -24.35 10.91
CA GLU A 224 -8.03 -24.91 11.12
C GLU A 224 -8.01 -26.19 11.97
N ASN A 225 -6.93 -26.96 11.89
CA ASN A 225 -6.82 -28.30 12.49
C ASN A 225 -6.02 -28.32 13.80
N ILE A 226 -5.49 -27.18 14.24
CA ILE A 226 -4.67 -27.08 15.45
C ILE A 226 -5.21 -26.06 16.44
N ARG A 227 -4.81 -26.19 17.70
CA ARG A 227 -5.17 -25.24 18.76
C ARG A 227 -4.32 -23.97 18.67
N GLU A 228 -3.00 -24.15 18.59
CA GLU A 228 -1.99 -23.08 18.54
C GLU A 228 -0.69 -23.61 17.92
N ILE A 229 0.16 -22.70 17.44
CA ILE A 229 1.49 -23.00 16.92
C ILE A 229 2.42 -21.81 17.17
N TYR A 230 3.68 -22.08 17.48
CA TYR A 230 4.69 -21.03 17.63
C TYR A 230 5.23 -20.57 16.28
N GLU A 231 5.62 -19.31 16.18
CA GLU A 231 6.15 -18.70 14.95
C GLU A 231 7.28 -19.51 14.31
N ASP A 232 8.28 -19.92 15.08
CA ASP A 232 9.43 -20.68 14.57
C ASP A 232 9.03 -22.03 13.97
N GLU A 233 8.15 -22.76 14.67
CA GLU A 233 7.64 -24.05 14.22
C GLU A 233 6.81 -23.88 12.94
N LEU A 234 5.98 -22.84 12.88
CA LEU A 234 5.19 -22.53 11.71
C LEU A 234 6.08 -22.20 10.49
N MET A 235 7.11 -21.36 10.68
CA MET A 235 8.06 -21.04 9.61
C MET A 235 8.77 -22.28 9.07
N GLU A 236 9.20 -23.20 9.94
CA GLU A 236 9.83 -24.46 9.54
C GLU A 236 8.88 -25.35 8.74
N ARG A 237 7.62 -25.50 9.20
CA ARG A 237 6.60 -26.29 8.49
C ARG A 237 6.31 -25.71 7.11
N ILE A 238 6.07 -24.41 6.99
CA ILE A 238 5.81 -23.76 5.70
C ILE A 238 6.99 -23.99 4.75
N SER A 239 8.22 -23.75 5.23
CA SER A 239 9.43 -23.88 4.41
C SER A 239 9.61 -25.32 3.90
N ARG A 240 9.36 -26.31 4.76
CA ARG A 240 9.50 -27.73 4.41
C ARG A 240 8.40 -28.22 3.48
N GLU A 241 7.14 -27.99 3.81
CA GLU A 241 6.01 -28.56 3.07
C GLU A 241 5.81 -27.87 1.71
N LEU A 242 6.10 -26.57 1.60
CA LEU A 242 6.02 -25.84 0.33
C LEU A 242 7.34 -25.83 -0.44
N MET A 243 8.40 -26.45 0.09
CA MET A 243 9.75 -26.46 -0.48
C MET A 243 10.26 -25.04 -0.83
N VAL A 244 9.98 -24.07 0.03
CA VAL A 244 10.39 -22.67 -0.14
C VAL A 244 11.58 -22.33 0.78
N PRO A 245 12.38 -21.30 0.44
CA PRO A 245 13.42 -20.80 1.34
C PRO A 245 12.86 -20.45 2.72
N LYS A 246 13.72 -20.52 3.74
CA LYS A 246 13.33 -20.23 5.13
C LYS A 246 12.63 -18.86 5.22
N LEU A 247 11.44 -18.86 5.79
CA LEU A 247 10.65 -17.64 5.98
C LEU A 247 11.36 -16.68 6.95
N THR A 248 11.21 -15.39 6.67
CA THR A 248 11.62 -14.32 7.60
C THR A 248 10.44 -13.99 8.53
N HIS A 249 10.72 -13.40 9.70
CA HIS A 249 9.64 -12.91 10.58
C HIS A 249 8.77 -11.85 9.89
N TYR A 250 9.35 -11.02 9.02
CA TYR A 250 8.58 -10.08 8.21
C TYR A 250 7.59 -10.81 7.30
N ARG A 251 8.03 -11.88 6.62
CA ARG A 251 7.16 -12.68 5.77
C ARG A 251 6.04 -13.37 6.56
N LEU A 252 6.36 -13.88 7.75
CA LEU A 252 5.38 -14.46 8.65
C LEU A 252 4.36 -13.44 9.15
N ALA A 253 4.79 -12.21 9.45
CA ALA A 253 3.90 -11.12 9.84
C ALA A 253 2.88 -10.80 8.73
N LEU A 254 3.31 -10.76 7.46
CA LEU A 254 2.42 -10.61 6.32
C LEU A 254 1.41 -11.77 6.21
N ILE A 255 1.86 -13.02 6.38
CA ILE A 255 0.95 -14.18 6.38
C ILE A 255 -0.09 -14.06 7.50
N LYS A 256 0.33 -13.69 8.71
CA LYS A 256 -0.56 -13.49 9.86
C LYS A 256 -1.57 -12.36 9.60
N GLN A 257 -1.13 -11.26 9.00
CA GLN A 257 -1.98 -10.13 8.61
C GLN A 257 -3.00 -10.54 7.54
N PHE A 258 -2.56 -11.28 6.52
CA PHE A 258 -3.44 -11.81 5.47
C PHE A 258 -4.55 -12.67 6.07
N ILE A 259 -4.18 -13.57 6.98
CA ILE A 259 -5.15 -14.45 7.63
C ILE A 259 -6.12 -13.66 8.51
N LYS A 260 -5.61 -12.68 9.27
CA LYS A 260 -6.41 -11.82 10.14
C LYS A 260 -7.46 -11.05 9.35
N GLN A 261 -7.10 -10.49 8.19
CA GLN A 261 -7.99 -9.65 7.41
C GLN A 261 -8.93 -10.44 6.51
N ARG A 262 -8.45 -11.49 5.83
CA ARG A 262 -9.26 -12.22 4.84
C ARG A 262 -10.07 -13.37 5.42
N TYR A 263 -9.65 -13.98 6.53
CA TYR A 263 -10.39 -15.10 7.11
C TYR A 263 -10.92 -14.79 8.51
N SER A 264 -10.03 -14.61 9.49
CA SER A 264 -10.46 -14.36 10.86
C SER A 264 -9.31 -13.91 11.76
N PRO A 265 -9.50 -12.87 12.58
CA PRO A 265 -8.58 -12.53 13.67
C PRO A 265 -8.35 -13.68 14.65
N LYS A 266 -9.38 -14.53 14.87
CA LYS A 266 -9.28 -15.69 15.76
C LYS A 266 -8.31 -16.73 15.23
N LEU A 267 -8.31 -16.99 13.91
CA LEU A 267 -7.33 -17.90 13.31
C LEU A 267 -5.92 -17.35 13.44
N ALA A 268 -5.70 -16.08 13.10
CA ALA A 268 -4.39 -15.44 13.23
C ALA A 268 -3.85 -15.45 14.68
N SER A 269 -4.72 -15.37 15.69
CA SER A 269 -4.34 -15.42 17.11
C SER A 269 -3.81 -16.78 17.60
N LYS A 270 -3.98 -17.84 16.80
CA LYS A 270 -3.40 -19.16 17.07
C LYS A 270 -1.88 -19.19 16.84
N ILE A 271 -1.32 -18.21 16.13
CA ILE A 271 0.12 -18.06 15.92
C ILE A 271 0.71 -17.29 17.10
N LYS A 272 1.53 -17.98 17.90
CA LYS A 272 2.10 -17.49 19.16
C LYS A 272 3.57 -17.07 19.01
N ASN A 273 3.92 -15.95 19.63
CA ASN A 273 5.29 -15.50 19.74
C ASN A 273 5.81 -15.81 21.15
N LYS A 274 6.84 -16.67 21.24
CA LYS A 274 7.42 -17.09 22.52
C LYS A 274 7.99 -15.93 23.33
N VAL A 275 8.48 -14.88 22.67
CA VAL A 275 9.10 -13.72 23.32
C VAL A 275 8.02 -12.82 23.92
N GLU A 276 6.92 -12.60 23.22
CA GLU A 276 5.77 -11.82 23.75
C GLU A 276 5.15 -12.53 24.96
N GLU A 277 4.95 -13.85 24.90
CA GLU A 277 4.42 -14.61 26.04
C GLU A 277 5.35 -14.57 27.26
N PHE A 278 6.67 -14.52 27.07
CA PHE A 278 7.62 -14.38 28.17
C PHE A 278 7.61 -12.98 28.78
N LEU A 279 7.40 -11.93 27.98
CA LEU A 279 7.31 -10.54 28.46
C LEU A 279 6.00 -10.24 29.19
N ASP A 280 4.89 -10.87 28.79
CA ASP A 280 3.59 -10.74 29.48
C ASP A 280 3.56 -11.42 30.87
N LEU A 281 4.57 -12.25 31.18
CA LEU A 281 4.72 -12.94 32.46
C LEU A 281 5.60 -12.20 33.48
N LEU A 282 6.24 -11.08 33.07
CA LEU A 282 7.11 -10.23 33.91
C LEU A 282 6.37 -8.99 34.41
#